data_AF-A0A2E4DE22-F1
#
_entry.id   AF-A0A2E4DE22-F1
#
_cell.length_a   1.000
_cell.length_b   1.000
_cell.length_c   1.000
_cell.angle_alpha   90.00
_cell.angle_beta   90.00
_cell.angle_gamma   90.00
#
_symmetry.space_group_name_H-M   'P 1'
#
loop_
_entity.id
_entity.type
_entity.pdbx_description
1 polymer ?
#
loop_
_entity_poly.entity_id
_entity_poly.type
_entity_poly.pdbx_seq_one_letter_code
_entity_poly.pdbx_strand_id
1 'polypeptide(L)'
;MQVQDSQSGSLNSFELKPYLSAALDYQIKNQHFLGTEVGYILRESYSKSTYTKDHFYWRFDYIYQALEWFNLRAGTSFMWQTLSGDGSEETLPNGDGEQTYYAPDERKNIFNQTFDLGVEFLHKNMSARIQSYIYALDQEDERLTSFSLSFHYLMPIRDL
;
A
#
# COMPACT_ATOMS: atom_id res chain seq x y z
N MET A 1 -5.54 -7.37 11.62
CA MET A 1 -4.98 -7.30 12.99
C MET A 1 -4.61 -5.84 13.25
N GLN A 2 -5.47 -5.11 13.97
CA GLN A 2 -5.22 -3.72 14.38
C GLN A 2 -4.42 -3.74 15.68
N VAL A 3 -3.27 -3.05 15.70
CA VAL A 3 -2.53 -2.78 16.93
C VAL A 3 -2.81 -1.32 17.28
N GLN A 4 -3.23 -1.05 18.51
CA GLN A 4 -3.44 0.31 19.02
C GLN A 4 -2.09 1.05 19.05
N ASP A 5 -2.03 2.20 18.37
CA ASP A 5 -0.79 3.00 18.21
C ASP A 5 -0.72 4.20 19.18
N SER A 6 -1.71 4.40 20.07
CA SER A 6 -1.65 5.50 21.05
C SER A 6 -2.47 5.25 22.31
N GLN A 7 -2.04 5.86 23.41
CA GLN A 7 -2.68 5.82 24.74
C GLN A 7 -4.15 6.28 24.76
N SER A 8 -4.67 6.92 23.71
CA SER A 8 -6.04 7.46 23.68
C SER A 8 -7.07 6.52 23.03
N GLY A 9 -6.69 5.33 22.59
CA GLY A 9 -7.60 4.44 21.85
C GLY A 9 -8.02 4.99 20.47
N SER A 10 -7.30 6.00 19.95
CA SER A 10 -7.54 6.59 18.64
C SER A 10 -7.22 5.59 17.52
N LEU A 11 -8.21 5.32 16.67
CA LEU A 11 -8.06 4.55 15.44
C LEU A 11 -7.28 5.36 14.39
N ASN A 12 -6.27 4.72 13.80
CA ASN A 12 -5.49 5.13 12.62
C ASN A 12 -4.86 6.54 12.66
N SER A 13 -3.63 6.59 13.17
CA SER A 13 -2.68 7.66 12.83
C SER A 13 -2.42 7.65 11.32
N PHE A 14 -2.28 8.84 10.73
CA PHE A 14 -1.76 8.98 9.37
C PHE A 14 -0.29 8.52 9.38
N GLU A 15 0.00 7.39 8.75
CA GLU A 15 1.36 6.83 8.67
C GLU A 15 1.87 6.99 7.22
N LEU A 16 2.96 7.74 7.05
CA LEU A 16 3.56 7.99 5.75
C LEU A 16 4.50 6.84 5.42
N LYS A 17 4.15 6.02 4.43
CA LYS A 17 4.97 4.85 4.03
C LYS A 17 5.59 5.05 2.67
N PRO A 18 6.89 5.40 2.57
CA PRO A 18 7.54 5.54 1.28
C PRO A 18 7.65 4.16 0.61
N TYR A 19 7.50 4.13 -0.71
CA TYR A 19 7.61 2.90 -1.49
C TYR A 19 8.27 3.16 -2.83
N LEU A 20 8.76 2.07 -3.43
CA LEU A 20 9.28 2.06 -4.79
C LEU A 20 8.47 1.08 -5.62
N SER A 21 8.20 1.42 -6.87
CA SER A 21 7.47 0.53 -7.77
C SER A 21 7.93 0.63 -9.22
N ALA A 22 7.61 -0.42 -9.97
CA ALA A 22 7.78 -0.50 -11.40
C ALA A 22 6.43 -0.89 -12.01
N ALA A 23 5.99 -0.13 -13.02
CA ALA A 23 4.71 -0.29 -13.68
C ALA A 23 4.88 -0.48 -15.18
N LEU A 24 3.96 -1.23 -15.77
CA LEU A 24 3.83 -1.44 -17.21
C LEU A 24 2.37 -1.23 -17.61
N ASP A 25 2.15 -0.30 -18.54
CA ASP A 25 0.83 -0.01 -19.09
C ASP A 25 0.76 -0.52 -20.55
N TYR A 26 -0.14 -1.46 -20.80
CA TYR A 26 -0.38 -2.07 -22.11
C TYR A 26 -1.64 -1.48 -22.75
N GLN A 27 -1.50 -0.81 -23.89
CA GLN A 27 -2.64 -0.24 -24.61
C GLN A 27 -3.46 -1.36 -25.29
N ILE A 28 -4.72 -1.52 -24.90
CA ILE A 28 -5.62 -2.48 -25.56
C ILE A 28 -6.21 -1.83 -26.82
N LYS A 29 -6.85 -0.67 -26.67
CA LYS A 29 -7.57 0.03 -27.74
C LYS A 29 -7.84 1.48 -27.34
N ASN A 30 -7.54 2.42 -28.24
CA ASN A 30 -7.84 3.84 -28.05
C ASN A 30 -7.36 4.36 -26.68
N GLN A 31 -8.29 4.80 -25.83
CA GLN A 31 -8.07 5.37 -24.50
C GLN A 31 -8.04 4.32 -23.38
N HIS A 32 -7.98 3.02 -23.71
CA HIS A 32 -8.05 1.94 -22.74
C HIS A 32 -6.73 1.17 -22.64
N PHE A 33 -6.24 1.01 -21.41
CA PHE A 33 -5.00 0.31 -21.10
C PHE A 33 -5.21 -0.69 -19.96
N LEU A 34 -4.35 -1.70 -19.90
CA LEU A 34 -4.16 -2.55 -18.73
C LEU A 34 -2.83 -2.20 -18.09
N GLY A 35 -2.86 -1.79 -16.83
CA GLY A 35 -1.68 -1.56 -16.02
C GLY A 35 -1.37 -2.79 -15.18
N THR A 36 -0.09 -3.13 -15.06
CA THR A 36 0.41 -3.95 -13.96
C THR A 36 1.51 -3.22 -13.24
N GLU A 37 1.54 -3.31 -11.91
CA GLU A 37 2.56 -2.66 -11.10
C GLU A 37 2.99 -3.55 -9.96
N VAL A 38 4.29 -3.68 -9.77
CA VAL A 38 4.87 -4.31 -8.59
C VAL A 38 5.59 -3.25 -7.76
N GLY A 39 5.44 -3.32 -6.44
CA GLY A 39 6.09 -2.37 -5.57
C GLY A 39 6.45 -2.95 -4.22
N TYR A 40 7.37 -2.26 -3.57
CA TYR A 40 7.89 -2.59 -2.26
C TYR A 40 7.83 -1.35 -1.38
N ILE A 41 7.15 -1.47 -0.26
CA ILE A 41 7.10 -0.41 0.75
C ILE A 41 8.37 -0.50 1.58
N LEU A 42 9.09 0.62 1.64
CA LEU A 42 10.34 0.70 2.37
C LEU A 42 10.07 0.50 3.86
N ARG A 43 10.92 -0.31 4.47
CA ARG A 43 10.84 -0.62 5.90
C ARG A 43 11.16 0.64 6.70
N GLU A 44 10.28 1.01 7.61
CA GLU A 44 10.60 2.00 8.64
C GLU A 44 11.26 1.29 9.82
N SER A 45 12.48 1.70 10.16
CA SER A 45 13.15 1.24 11.37
C SER A 45 12.68 2.10 12.53
N TYR A 46 11.68 1.62 13.27
CA TYR A 46 11.41 2.17 14.59
C TYR A 46 12.59 1.77 15.48
N SER A 47 13.35 2.78 15.93
CA SER A 47 14.64 2.65 16.65
C SER A 47 14.64 1.79 17.94
N LYS A 48 13.52 1.15 18.27
CA LYS A 48 13.36 0.27 19.44
C LYS A 48 12.59 -1.03 19.17
N SER A 49 11.98 -1.22 17.99
CA SER A 49 11.18 -2.41 17.75
C SER A 49 12.06 -3.59 17.30
N THR A 50 11.93 -4.72 17.96
CA THR A 50 12.58 -5.99 17.58
C THR A 50 11.90 -6.67 16.39
N TYR A 51 10.74 -6.19 15.97
CA TYR A 51 10.02 -6.72 14.82
C TYR A 51 10.35 -5.97 13.52
N THR A 52 10.30 -6.72 12.43
CA THR A 52 10.49 -6.29 11.05
C THR A 52 9.19 -6.54 10.27
N LYS A 53 8.76 -5.52 9.51
CA LYS A 53 7.61 -5.58 8.61
C LYS A 53 8.04 -5.27 7.18
N ASP A 54 7.88 -6.24 6.30
CA ASP A 54 8.07 -6.07 4.86
C ASP A 54 6.73 -6.09 4.16
N HIS A 55 6.53 -5.23 3.18
CA HIS A 55 5.27 -5.14 2.45
C HIS A 55 5.55 -5.02 0.96
N PHE A 56 5.15 -6.05 0.23
CA PHE A 56 5.17 -6.12 -1.22
C PHE A 56 3.74 -6.02 -1.75
N TYR A 57 3.57 -5.42 -2.92
CA TYR A 57 2.29 -5.44 -3.61
C TYR A 57 2.43 -5.74 -5.09
N TRP A 58 1.41 -6.38 -5.63
CA TRP A 58 1.23 -6.55 -7.07
C TRP A 58 -0.17 -6.09 -7.46
N ARG A 59 -0.24 -5.10 -8.34
CA ARG A 59 -1.47 -4.46 -8.78
C ARG A 59 -1.77 -4.76 -10.24
N PHE A 60 -3.06 -4.85 -10.54
CA PHE A 60 -3.62 -4.89 -11.87
C PHE A 60 -4.72 -3.85 -12.00
N ASP A 61 -4.51 -2.90 -12.92
CA ASP A 61 -5.41 -1.78 -13.16
C ASP A 61 -6.01 -1.86 -14.55
N TYR A 62 -7.31 -1.60 -14.65
CA TYR A 62 -7.90 -1.08 -15.86
C TYR A 62 -7.75 0.44 -15.86
N ILE A 63 -7.22 0.99 -16.95
CA ILE A 63 -6.91 2.42 -17.07
C ILE A 63 -7.72 2.99 -18.22
N TYR A 64 -8.45 4.07 -17.94
CA TYR A 64 -9.16 4.86 -18.92
C TYR A 64 -8.58 6.26 -19.00
N GLN A 65 -7.99 6.61 -20.15
CA GLN A 65 -7.47 7.93 -20.45
C GLN A 65 -8.62 8.86 -20.86
N ALA A 66 -9.24 9.50 -19.87
CA ALA A 66 -10.37 10.40 -20.11
C ALA A 66 -9.93 11.69 -20.82
N LEU A 67 -8.71 12.17 -20.56
CA LEU A 67 -8.06 13.29 -21.25
C LEU A 67 -6.58 12.98 -21.47
N GLU A 68 -5.90 13.68 -22.36
CA GLU A 68 -4.46 13.48 -22.63
C GLU A 68 -3.57 13.62 -21.37
N TRP A 69 -4.03 14.40 -20.39
CA TRP A 69 -3.33 14.66 -19.13
C TRP A 69 -3.95 13.94 -17.92
N PHE A 70 -5.00 13.15 -18.10
CA PHE A 70 -5.79 12.60 -17.00
C PHE A 70 -6.28 11.16 -17.26
N ASN A 71 -5.87 10.26 -16.36
CA ASN A 71 -6.26 8.85 -16.36
C ASN A 71 -7.12 8.53 -15.13
N LEU A 72 -8.17 7.74 -15.35
CA LEU A 72 -8.91 7.04 -14.31
C LEU A 72 -8.40 5.60 -14.22
N ARG A 73 -8.24 5.08 -13.01
CA ARG A 73 -7.79 3.71 -12.74
C ARG A 73 -8.79 3.00 -11.83
N ALA A 74 -9.10 1.76 -12.16
CA ALA A 74 -9.87 0.85 -11.30
C ALA A 74 -9.26 -0.55 -11.40
N GLY A 75 -9.03 -1.20 -10.26
CA GLY A 75 -8.20 -2.39 -10.24
C GLY A 75 -8.31 -3.22 -8.99
N THR A 76 -7.41 -4.17 -8.86
CA THR A 76 -7.20 -4.96 -7.66
C THR A 76 -5.71 -5.10 -7.38
N SER A 77 -5.36 -5.16 -6.11
CA SER A 77 -4.00 -5.47 -5.69
C SER A 77 -3.97 -6.69 -4.79
N PHE A 78 -2.89 -7.42 -4.91
CA PHE A 78 -2.47 -8.45 -3.99
C PHE A 78 -1.37 -7.88 -3.10
N MET A 79 -1.66 -7.73 -1.81
CA MET A 79 -0.77 -7.21 -0.79
C MET A 79 -0.17 -8.39 -0.02
N TRP A 80 1.15 -8.52 -0.07
CA TRP A 80 1.90 -9.51 0.69
C TRP A 80 2.72 -8.83 1.79
N GLN A 81 2.34 -9.08 3.03
CA GLN A 81 3.04 -8.61 4.21
C GLN A 81 3.78 -9.76 4.88
N THR A 82 5.04 -9.53 5.21
CA THR A 82 5.82 -10.42 6.07
C THR A 82 6.07 -9.70 7.39
N LEU A 83 5.71 -10.35 8.50
CA LEU A 83 6.09 -9.96 9.84
C LEU A 83 7.11 -10.97 10.36
N SER A 84 8.19 -10.46 10.95
CA SER A 84 9.20 -11.29 11.62
C SER A 84 9.62 -10.60 12.91
N GLY A 85 9.85 -11.37 13.97
CA GLY A 85 10.35 -10.90 15.26
C GLY A 85 11.22 -11.97 15.90
N ASP A 86 11.75 -11.66 17.06
CA ASP A 86 12.57 -12.55 17.89
C ASP A 86 11.77 -13.19 19.04
N GLY A 87 10.45 -13.02 19.05
CA GLY A 87 9.58 -13.47 20.15
C GLY A 87 9.67 -12.61 21.41
N SER A 88 10.32 -11.44 21.37
CA SER A 88 10.45 -10.58 22.53
C SER A 88 9.11 -9.99 22.98
N GLU A 89 9.04 -9.66 24.26
CA GLU A 89 7.96 -8.90 24.86
C GLU A 89 8.29 -7.40 24.81
N GLU A 90 7.34 -6.60 24.35
CA GLU A 90 7.41 -5.14 24.40
C GLU A 90 6.24 -4.60 25.22
N THR A 91 6.54 -3.98 26.35
CA THR A 91 5.55 -3.31 27.19
C THR A 91 5.34 -1.90 26.67
N LEU A 92 4.15 -1.64 26.12
CA LEU A 92 3.76 -0.34 25.63
C LEU A 92 2.74 0.31 26.57
N PRO A 93 2.84 1.63 26.80
CA PRO A 93 1.83 2.35 27.57
C PRO A 93 0.48 2.36 26.83
N ASN A 94 -0.59 1.94 27.49
CA ASN A 94 -1.96 1.92 26.97
C ASN A 94 -2.92 2.62 27.92
N GLY A 95 -3.27 3.88 27.62
CA GLY A 95 -4.00 4.76 28.53
C GLY A 95 -3.25 4.98 29.84
N ASP A 96 -3.93 4.75 30.95
CA ASP A 96 -3.38 4.87 32.31
C ASP A 96 -2.61 3.62 32.77
N GLY A 97 -2.43 2.61 31.90
CA GLY A 97 -1.78 1.35 32.21
C GLY A 97 -0.66 0.96 31.25
N GLU A 98 -0.09 -0.21 31.48
CA GLU A 98 0.91 -0.85 30.61
C GLU A 98 0.32 -2.15 30.05
N GLN A 99 0.57 -2.42 28.77
CA GLN A 99 0.18 -3.67 28.12
C GLN A 99 1.39 -4.30 27.44
N THR A 100 1.60 -5.59 27.72
CA THR A 100 2.65 -6.37 27.06
C THR A 100 2.14 -6.90 25.72
N TYR A 101 2.85 -6.54 24.65
CA TYR A 101 2.66 -7.08 23.31
C TYR A 101 3.78 -8.06 23.01
N TYR A 102 3.43 -9.16 22.35
CA TYR A 102 4.38 -10.20 21.98
C TYR A 102 4.73 -10.05 20.50
N ALA A 103 6.01 -9.85 20.21
CA ALA A 103 6.50 -9.99 18.85
C ALA A 103 6.31 -11.44 18.40
N PRO A 104 5.99 -11.70 17.12
CA PRO A 104 5.93 -13.06 16.63
C PRO A 104 7.32 -13.71 16.74
N ASP A 105 7.37 -14.91 17.30
CA ASP A 105 8.54 -15.79 17.40
C ASP A 105 8.92 -16.43 16.06
N GLU A 106 7.99 -16.45 15.12
CA GLU A 106 8.16 -16.98 13.77
C GLU A 106 7.76 -15.97 12.69
N ARG A 107 8.31 -16.15 11.48
CA ARG A 107 7.93 -15.36 10.31
C ARG A 107 6.47 -15.66 9.93
N LYS A 108 5.60 -14.65 10.02
CA LYS A 108 4.19 -14.73 9.59
C LYS A 108 3.99 -14.00 8.27
N ASN A 109 3.34 -14.68 7.32
CA ASN A 109 2.92 -14.08 6.06
C ASN A 109 1.43 -13.74 6.13
N ILE A 110 1.08 -12.53 5.72
CA ILE A 110 -0.30 -12.05 5.64
C ILE A 110 -0.53 -11.67 4.18
N PHE A 111 -1.63 -12.16 3.62
CA PHE A 111 -2.03 -11.88 2.25
C PHE A 111 -3.37 -11.16 2.29
N ASN A 112 -3.47 -10.02 1.62
CA ASN A 112 -4.71 -9.29 1.50
C ASN A 112 -4.98 -8.99 0.02
N GLN A 113 -6.25 -9.02 -0.35
CA GLN A 113 -6.71 -8.51 -1.63
C GLN A 113 -7.41 -7.17 -1.41
N THR A 114 -7.19 -6.23 -2.32
CA THR A 114 -7.83 -4.92 -2.29
C THR A 114 -8.57 -4.64 -3.58
N PHE A 115 -9.62 -3.82 -3.48
CA PHE A 115 -10.21 -3.14 -4.62
C PHE A 115 -9.69 -1.70 -4.67
N ASP A 116 -9.21 -1.29 -5.83
CA ASP A 116 -8.43 -0.07 -5.94
C ASP A 116 -9.09 0.92 -6.89
N LEU A 117 -9.09 2.19 -6.51
CA LEU A 117 -9.54 3.30 -7.35
C LEU A 117 -8.45 4.36 -7.38
N GLY A 118 -8.19 4.90 -8.57
CA GLY A 118 -7.11 5.85 -8.76
C GLY A 118 -7.41 6.92 -9.77
N VAL A 119 -6.75 8.05 -9.56
CA VAL A 119 -6.65 9.13 -10.55
C VAL A 119 -5.17 9.44 -10.77
N GLU A 120 -4.81 9.66 -12.02
CA GLU A 120 -3.44 9.94 -12.40
C GLU A 120 -3.38 11.14 -13.34
N PHE A 121 -2.50 12.08 -13.01
CA PHE A 121 -2.24 13.28 -13.77
C PHE A 121 -0.92 13.11 -14.51
N LEU A 122 -0.95 13.28 -15.83
CA LEU A 122 0.20 13.13 -16.71
C LEU A 122 0.74 14.52 -17.08
N HIS A 123 2.05 14.70 -16.98
CA HIS A 123 2.74 15.88 -17.47
C HIS A 123 4.07 15.48 -18.11
N LYS A 124 4.14 15.56 -19.44
CA LYS A 124 5.32 15.12 -20.22
C LYS A 124 5.67 13.66 -19.89
N ASN A 125 6.88 13.41 -19.37
CA ASN A 125 7.37 12.08 -19.00
C ASN A 125 7.21 11.81 -17.51
N MET A 126 6.29 12.49 -16.83
CA MET A 126 6.03 12.31 -15.41
C MET A 126 4.55 12.09 -15.18
N SER A 127 4.23 11.35 -14.12
CA SER A 127 2.87 11.26 -13.61
C SER A 127 2.82 11.43 -12.10
N ALA A 128 1.72 12.00 -11.61
CA ALA A 128 1.36 12.04 -10.21
C ALA A 128 0.06 11.26 -10.03
N ARG A 129 0.04 10.30 -9.11
CA ARG A 129 -1.09 9.38 -8.93
C ARG A 129 -1.57 9.38 -7.49
N ILE A 130 -2.88 9.53 -7.33
CA ILE A 130 -3.57 9.32 -6.06
C ILE A 130 -4.36 8.02 -6.20
N GLN A 131 -4.13 7.09 -5.28
CA GLN A 131 -4.79 5.78 -5.28
C GLN A 131 -5.41 5.50 -3.91
N SER A 132 -6.64 5.01 -3.88
CA SER A 132 -7.26 4.37 -2.72
C SER A 132 -7.23 2.85 -2.86
N TYR A 133 -7.06 2.18 -1.72
CA TYR A 133 -7.12 0.73 -1.58
C TYR A 133 -8.18 0.39 -0.55
N ILE A 134 -9.19 -0.37 -0.95
CA ILE A 134 -10.29 -0.81 -0.10
C ILE A 134 -10.07 -2.30 0.20
N TYR A 135 -9.76 -2.60 1.46
CA TYR A 135 -9.61 -3.95 1.98
C TYR A 135 -10.96 -4.48 2.44
N ALA A 136 -11.16 -5.79 2.35
CA ALA A 136 -12.36 -6.48 2.84
C ALA A 136 -13.67 -5.83 2.34
N LEU A 137 -13.82 -5.73 1.01
CA LEU A 137 -14.91 -5.00 0.36
C LEU A 137 -16.31 -5.51 0.80
N ASP A 138 -16.42 -6.78 1.16
CA ASP A 138 -17.63 -7.50 1.54
C ASP A 138 -17.91 -7.53 3.06
N GLN A 139 -16.97 -7.06 3.89
CA GLN A 139 -17.09 -7.09 5.35
C GLN A 139 -17.11 -5.65 5.89
N GLU A 140 -18.31 -5.08 6.03
CA GLU A 140 -18.47 -3.66 6.40
C GLU A 140 -17.78 -3.29 7.72
N ASP A 141 -17.80 -4.19 8.70
CA ASP A 141 -17.19 -4.00 10.03
C ASP A 141 -15.65 -4.09 10.01
N GLU A 142 -15.07 -4.71 8.98
CA GLU A 142 -13.62 -4.90 8.83
C GLU A 142 -13.01 -4.06 7.69
N ARG A 143 -13.84 -3.28 7.00
CA ARG A 143 -13.43 -2.50 5.83
C ARG A 143 -12.42 -1.43 6.22
N LEU A 144 -11.21 -1.56 5.68
CA LEU A 144 -10.14 -0.59 5.82
C LEU A 144 -9.90 0.12 4.48
N THR A 145 -9.81 1.45 4.51
CA THR A 145 -9.42 2.25 3.35
C THR A 145 -8.05 2.86 3.58
N SER A 146 -7.13 2.65 2.64
CA SER A 146 -5.81 3.28 2.62
C SER A 146 -5.66 4.17 1.39
N PHE A 147 -4.79 5.18 1.47
CA PHE A 147 -4.51 6.10 0.38
C PHE A 147 -3.00 6.18 0.13
N SER A 148 -2.61 6.34 -1.13
CA SER A 148 -1.23 6.60 -1.53
C SER A 148 -1.14 7.74 -2.53
N LEU A 149 -0.02 8.47 -2.46
CA LEU A 149 0.42 9.44 -3.45
C LEU A 149 1.74 8.94 -4.04
N SER A 150 1.79 8.80 -5.37
CA SER A 150 2.99 8.41 -6.11
C SER A 150 3.39 9.44 -7.14
N PHE A 151 4.69 9.47 -7.43
CA PHE A 151 5.27 10.15 -8.58
C PHE A 151 6.01 9.12 -9.42
N HIS A 152 5.70 9.05 -10.72
CA HIS A 152 6.34 8.14 -11.65
C HIS A 152 7.08 8.91 -12.75
N TYR A 153 8.19 8.32 -13.21
CA TYR A 153 8.83 8.71 -14.46
C TYR A 153 8.43 7.72 -15.55
N LEU A 154 7.88 8.24 -16.65
CA LEU A 154 7.36 7.45 -17.77
C LEU A 154 8.48 7.22 -18.79
N MET A 155 8.86 5.96 -18.98
CA MET A 155 9.83 5.56 -20.00
C MET A 155 9.10 4.94 -21.20
N PRO A 156 9.13 5.57 -22.39
CA PRO A 156 8.56 4.97 -23.58
C PRO A 156 9.40 3.76 -24.01
N ILE A 157 8.74 2.62 -24.23
CA ILE A 157 9.40 1.35 -24.61
C ILE A 157 10.19 1.44 -25.93
N ARG A 158 9.90 2.42 -26.79
CA ARG A 158 10.65 2.63 -28.05
C ARG A 158 12.12 3.01 -27.84
N ASP A 159 12.48 3.42 -26.63
CA ASP A 159 13.81 3.92 -26.28
C ASP A 159 14.65 2.88 -25.48
N LEU A 160 14.16 1.64 -25.31
CA LEU A 160 14.84 0.50 -24.69
C LEU A 160 15.34 -0.50 -25.74
#